data_AF-A0A961I9E2-F1
#
_entry.id   AF-A0A961I9E2-F1
#
_cell.length_a   1.000
_cell.length_b   1.000
_cell.length_c   1.000
_cell.angle_alpha   90.00
_cell.angle_beta   90.00
_cell.angle_gamma   90.00
#
_symmetry.space_group_name_H-M   'P 1'
#
loop_
_entity.id
_entity.type
_entity.pdbx_description
1 polymer ?
#
loop_
_entity_poly.entity_id
_entity_poly.type
_entity_poly.pdbx_seq_one_letter_code
_entity_poly.pdbx_strand_id
1 'polypeptide(L)'
;GAVISSAADYRFMLAGSGRIGFSEMMVGLPLPMSYIHGLHRIVHPSSVRYLIEGNAYKPEDALGIGLLDGVAESSEKLRSMCLKKIDALLRFEQESFLATRNAYRRMIIRDIAEDEEDDLKMSAELVKQPVFERALRNIAGKNA
;
A
#
# COMPACT_ATOMS: atom_id res chain seq x y z
N GLY A 1 -0.87 -4.11 -6.21
CA GLY A 1 0.43 -3.41 -6.06
C GLY A 1 0.48 -2.59 -4.79
N ALA A 2 -0.32 -1.52 -4.70
CA ALA A 2 -0.32 -0.60 -3.57
C ALA A 2 -0.53 -1.26 -2.18
N VAL A 3 -1.40 -2.26 -2.06
CA VAL A 3 -1.63 -3.03 -0.83
C VAL A 3 -0.35 -3.73 -0.32
N ILE A 4 0.43 -4.33 -1.22
CA ILE A 4 1.69 -4.98 -0.83
C ILE A 4 2.71 -3.91 -0.45
N SER A 5 2.77 -2.83 -1.21
CA SER A 5 3.67 -1.70 -0.91
C SER A 5 3.37 -1.05 0.44
N SER A 6 2.11 -0.99 0.90
CA SER A 6 1.76 -0.47 2.23
C SER A 6 2.30 -1.31 3.39
N ALA A 7 2.69 -2.56 3.15
CA ALA A 7 3.38 -3.35 4.16
C ALA A 7 4.87 -2.98 4.31
N ALA A 8 5.48 -2.30 3.34
CA ALA A 8 6.87 -1.88 3.42
C ALA A 8 7.06 -0.74 4.44
N ASP A 9 8.24 -0.67 5.07
CA ASP A 9 8.58 0.43 5.97
C ASP A 9 8.84 1.75 5.22
N TYR A 10 9.31 1.66 3.96
CA TYR A 10 9.57 2.79 3.08
C TYR A 10 9.16 2.46 1.64
N ARG A 11 8.62 3.45 0.92
CA ARG A 11 8.07 3.30 -0.43
C ARG A 11 8.65 4.37 -1.34
N PHE A 12 9.22 3.95 -2.46
CA PHE A 12 9.79 4.85 -3.46
C PHE A 12 9.23 4.54 -4.83
N MET A 13 9.06 5.54 -5.68
CA MET A 13 8.50 5.37 -7.02
C MET A 13 9.28 6.18 -8.06
N LEU A 14 9.26 5.72 -9.31
CA LEU A 14 9.75 6.50 -10.44
C LEU A 14 8.74 7.61 -10.79
N ALA A 15 9.24 8.80 -11.10
CA ALA A 15 8.45 9.88 -11.68
C ALA A 15 7.88 9.46 -13.05
N GLY A 16 6.83 10.16 -13.49
CA GLY A 16 6.24 9.97 -14.82
C GLY A 16 4.81 9.46 -14.80
N SER A 17 4.46 8.60 -15.76
CA SER A 17 3.06 8.22 -16.03
C SER A 17 2.48 7.18 -15.07
N GLY A 18 3.34 6.46 -14.33
CA GLY A 18 2.91 5.43 -13.38
C GLY A 18 1.97 5.99 -12.31
N ARG A 19 1.07 5.13 -11.82
CA ARG A 19 0.13 5.49 -10.74
C ARG A 19 0.19 4.49 -9.61
N ILE A 20 0.00 4.99 -8.38
CA ILE A 20 -0.19 4.17 -7.19
C ILE A 20 -1.54 4.51 -6.57
N GLY A 21 -2.30 3.48 -6.21
CA GLY A 21 -3.64 3.64 -5.66
C GLY A 21 -4.34 2.29 -5.57
N PHE A 22 -5.56 2.33 -5.05
CA PHE A 22 -6.35 1.15 -4.73
C PHE A 22 -7.48 1.01 -5.73
N SER A 23 -7.16 0.36 -6.86
CA SER A 23 -8.06 0.21 -8.00
C SER A 23 -9.27 -0.68 -7.73
N GLU A 24 -9.27 -1.45 -6.64
CA GLU A 24 -10.33 -2.36 -6.22
C GLU A 24 -11.68 -1.63 -6.11
N MET A 25 -11.67 -0.43 -5.54
CA MET A 25 -12.88 0.39 -5.40
C MET A 25 -13.47 0.83 -6.74
N MET A 26 -12.62 1.07 -7.75
CA MET A 26 -13.05 1.47 -9.10
C MET A 26 -13.77 0.35 -9.85
N VAL A 27 -13.62 -0.89 -9.41
CA VAL A 27 -14.25 -2.07 -10.01
C VAL A 27 -15.30 -2.69 -9.10
N GLY A 28 -15.62 -2.05 -7.97
CA GLY A 28 -16.66 -2.49 -7.03
C GLY A 28 -16.22 -3.59 -6.07
N LEU A 29 -14.91 -3.72 -5.82
CA LEU A 29 -14.37 -4.64 -4.83
C LEU A 29 -13.95 -3.86 -3.57
N PRO A 30 -14.28 -4.34 -2.36
CA PRO A 30 -13.80 -3.73 -1.13
C PRO A 30 -12.28 -3.88 -0.99
N LEU A 31 -11.68 -3.03 -0.18
CA LEU A 31 -10.28 -3.17 0.20
C LEU A 31 -10.12 -4.26 1.26
N PRO A 32 -9.04 -5.06 1.23
CA PRO A 32 -8.76 -6.04 2.29
C PRO A 32 -8.64 -5.38 3.66
N MET A 33 -9.08 -6.03 4.74
CA MET A 33 -8.97 -5.47 6.10
C MET A 33 -7.52 -5.23 6.50
N SER A 34 -6.62 -6.11 6.05
CA SER A 34 -5.18 -5.91 6.23
C SER A 34 -4.65 -4.56 5.72
N TYR A 35 -5.26 -3.99 4.67
CA TYR A 35 -4.97 -2.64 4.21
C TYR A 35 -5.61 -1.57 5.12
N ILE A 36 -6.86 -1.78 5.53
CA ILE A 36 -7.61 -0.86 6.40
C ILE A 36 -6.86 -0.60 7.71
N HIS A 37 -6.30 -1.64 8.34
CA HIS A 37 -5.49 -1.51 9.56
C HIS A 37 -4.21 -0.68 9.36
N GLY A 38 -3.70 -0.61 8.13
CA GLY A 38 -2.48 0.09 7.76
C GLY A 38 -2.66 1.53 7.29
N LEU A 39 -3.87 1.93 6.89
CA LEU A 39 -4.16 3.21 6.22
C LEU A 39 -3.59 4.43 6.95
N HIS A 40 -3.74 4.50 8.26
CA HIS A 40 -3.25 5.62 9.07
C HIS A 40 -1.72 5.67 9.24
N ARG A 41 -1.03 4.55 9.01
CA ARG A 41 0.44 4.48 9.10
C ARG A 41 1.14 4.95 7.84
N ILE A 42 0.43 4.92 6.72
CA ILE A 42 1.03 5.00 5.40
C ILE A 42 0.81 6.33 4.70
N VAL A 43 0.00 7.23 5.27
CA VAL A 43 -0.29 8.57 4.74
C VAL A 43 -0.45 9.57 5.86
N HIS A 44 -0.47 10.86 5.51
CA HIS A 44 -0.82 11.91 6.46
C HIS A 44 -2.25 11.72 6.99
N PRO A 45 -2.51 11.98 8.29
CA PRO A 45 -3.84 11.80 8.88
C PRO A 45 -4.96 12.51 8.12
N SER A 46 -4.69 13.69 7.56
CA SER A 46 -5.63 14.48 6.77
C SER A 46 -5.96 13.84 5.40
N SER A 47 -5.17 12.87 4.94
CA SER A 47 -5.28 12.27 3.61
C SER A 47 -5.92 10.89 3.59
N VAL A 48 -6.15 10.28 4.75
CA VAL A 48 -6.71 8.92 4.89
C VAL A 48 -8.02 8.74 4.11
N ARG A 49 -8.94 9.71 4.21
CA ARG A 49 -10.24 9.68 3.51
C ARG A 49 -10.10 9.64 1.98
N TYR A 50 -9.06 10.25 1.43
CA TYR A 50 -8.87 10.29 -0.03
C TYR A 50 -8.40 8.95 -0.59
N LEU A 51 -7.80 8.08 0.23
CA LEU A 51 -7.37 6.76 -0.24
C LEU A 51 -8.54 5.78 -0.32
N ILE A 52 -9.51 5.88 0.58
CA ILE A 52 -10.71 5.03 0.55
C ILE A 52 -11.68 5.43 -0.57
N GLU A 53 -11.51 6.61 -1.16
CA GLU A 53 -12.19 7.02 -2.40
C GLU A 53 -11.67 6.27 -3.65
N GLY A 54 -10.60 5.48 -3.54
CA GLY A 54 -10.12 4.62 -4.64
C GLY A 54 -9.29 5.33 -5.72
N ASN A 55 -8.80 6.54 -5.43
CA ASN A 55 -8.05 7.34 -6.38
C ASN A 55 -6.69 6.71 -6.75
N ALA A 56 -6.26 6.91 -7.99
CA ALA A 56 -4.94 6.54 -8.49
C ALA A 56 -4.04 7.78 -8.64
N TYR A 57 -3.03 7.87 -7.78
CA TYR A 57 -2.19 9.05 -7.61
C TYR A 57 -0.97 9.04 -8.54
N LYS A 58 -0.63 10.21 -9.08
CA LYS A 58 0.70 10.43 -9.67
C LYS A 58 1.77 10.32 -8.58
N PRO A 59 3.04 10.03 -8.94
CA PRO A 59 4.11 9.90 -7.96
C PRO A 59 4.22 11.13 -7.04
N GLU A 60 4.11 12.33 -7.59
CA GLU A 60 4.26 13.59 -6.86
C GLU A 60 3.08 13.84 -5.91
N ASP A 61 1.85 13.53 -6.35
CA ASP A 61 0.64 13.64 -5.52
C ASP A 61 0.69 12.61 -4.38
N ALA A 62 1.14 11.38 -4.68
CA ALA A 62 1.32 10.31 -3.71
C ALA A 62 2.39 10.65 -2.66
N LEU A 63 3.47 11.32 -3.06
CA LEU A 63 4.47 11.87 -2.15
C LEU A 63 3.85 12.95 -1.24
N GLY A 64 3.07 13.86 -1.81
CA GLY A 64 2.43 14.96 -1.08
C GLY A 64 1.44 14.51 0.00
N ILE A 65 0.84 13.33 -0.15
CA ILE A 65 -0.04 12.74 0.87
C ILE A 65 0.67 11.76 1.82
N GLY A 66 1.97 11.52 1.64
CA GLY A 66 2.76 10.58 2.44
C GLY A 66 2.65 9.11 2.01
N LEU A 67 1.94 8.81 0.91
CA LEU A 67 1.79 7.46 0.37
C LEU A 67 3.12 6.92 -0.21
N LEU A 68 4.04 7.83 -0.55
CA LEU A 68 5.42 7.54 -0.91
C LEU A 68 6.36 8.32 0.01
N ASP A 69 7.55 7.78 0.23
CA ASP A 69 8.66 8.39 0.98
C ASP A 69 9.67 9.08 0.05
N GLY A 70 9.57 8.85 -1.26
CA GLY A 70 10.36 9.58 -2.26
C GLY A 70 10.03 9.20 -3.70
N VAL A 71 10.34 10.13 -4.60
CA VAL A 71 10.15 9.99 -6.04
C VAL A 71 11.47 10.29 -6.75
N ALA A 72 11.81 9.50 -7.76
CA ALA A 72 13.05 9.65 -8.51
C ALA A 72 12.80 9.73 -10.02
N GLU A 73 13.57 10.55 -10.73
CA GLU A 73 13.40 10.78 -12.17
C GLU A 73 13.93 9.65 -13.07
N SER A 74 14.80 8.79 -12.54
CA SER A 74 15.38 7.66 -13.26
C SER A 74 15.52 6.43 -12.37
N SER A 75 15.59 5.26 -12.98
CA SER A 75 15.76 3.98 -12.26
C SER A 75 17.06 3.94 -11.46
N GLU A 76 18.14 4.55 -11.96
CA GLU A 76 19.43 4.65 -11.27
C GLU A 76 19.31 5.53 -10.03
N LYS A 77 18.63 6.69 -10.15
CA LYS A 77 18.37 7.58 -9.02
C LYS A 77 17.46 6.91 -7.99
N LEU A 78 16.45 6.17 -8.44
CA LEU A 78 15.54 5.40 -7.57
C LEU A 78 16.32 4.36 -6.77
N ARG A 79 17.15 3.56 -7.45
CA ARG A 79 18.03 2.57 -6.80
C ARG A 79 18.97 3.24 -5.80
N SER A 80 19.59 4.36 -6.17
CA SER A 80 20.47 5.12 -5.27
C SER A 80 19.73 5.58 -4.02
N MET A 81 18.49 6.06 -4.16
CA MET A 81 17.65 6.48 -3.04
C MET A 81 17.33 5.33 -2.08
N CYS A 82 16.95 4.17 -2.60
CA CYS A 82 16.70 2.97 -1.81
C CYS A 82 17.97 2.52 -1.05
N LEU A 83 19.12 2.45 -1.74
CA LEU A 83 20.39 2.06 -1.12
C LEU A 83 20.80 3.04 -0.02
N LYS A 84 20.69 4.36 -0.27
CA LYS A 84 20.96 5.37 0.76
C LYS A 84 20.08 5.21 2.00
N LYS A 85 18.80 4.85 1.82
CA LYS A 85 17.90 4.57 2.96
C LYS A 85 18.37 3.32 3.72
N ILE A 86 18.73 2.24 3.03
CA ILE A 86 19.27 1.03 3.65
C ILE A 86 20.55 1.34 4.42
N ASP A 87 21.50 2.05 3.81
CA ASP A 87 22.76 2.45 4.45
C ASP A 87 22.52 3.29 5.71
N ALA A 88 21.49 4.14 5.71
CA ALA A 88 21.11 4.90 6.90
C ALA A 88 20.55 3.99 8.01
N LEU A 89 19.76 2.96 7.67
CA LEU A 89 19.23 1.99 8.63
C LEU A 89 20.34 1.10 9.23
N LEU A 90 21.36 0.76 8.45
CA LEU A 90 22.48 -0.07 8.90
C LEU A 90 23.39 0.65 9.91
N ARG A 91 23.28 1.96 10.07
CA ARG A 91 24.03 2.73 11.07
C ARG A 91 23.47 2.61 12.49
N PHE A 92 22.23 2.14 12.64
CA PHE A 92 21.64 1.91 13.96
C PHE A 92 22.22 0.66 14.61
N GLU A 93 22.23 0.63 15.94
CA GLU A 93 22.41 -0.62 16.69
C GLU A 93 21.20 -1.52 16.37
N GLN A 94 21.48 -2.74 15.89
CA GLN A 94 20.50 -3.56 15.21
C GLN A 94 19.47 -4.15 16.17
N GLU A 95 19.86 -4.56 17.37
CA GLU A 95 18.92 -5.15 18.34
C GLU A 95 17.88 -4.12 18.77
N SER A 96 18.31 -2.90 19.10
CA SER A 96 17.46 -1.79 19.49
C SER A 96 16.53 -1.36 18.36
N PHE A 97 17.05 -1.26 17.13
CA PHE A 97 16.25 -0.92 15.97
C PHE A 97 15.18 -1.98 15.67
N LEU A 98 15.55 -3.26 15.67
CA LEU A 98 14.64 -4.36 15.42
C LEU A 98 13.57 -4.48 16.50
N ALA A 99 13.94 -4.36 17.78
CA ALA A 99 12.99 -4.35 18.89
C ALA A 99 11.97 -3.21 18.76
N THR A 100 12.44 -2.00 18.42
CA THR A 100 11.58 -0.83 18.21
C THR A 100 10.66 -1.02 17.00
N ARG A 101 11.17 -1.49 15.87
CA ARG A 101 10.37 -1.75 14.66
C ARG A 101 9.29 -2.80 14.94
N ASN A 102 9.64 -3.87 15.64
CA ASN A 102 8.69 -4.92 16.00
C ASN A 102 7.61 -4.41 16.96
N ALA A 103 7.97 -3.59 17.95
CA ALA A 103 7.01 -2.94 18.83
C ALA A 103 6.05 -2.02 18.06
N TYR A 104 6.59 -1.19 17.16
CA TYR A 104 5.80 -0.29 16.30
C TYR A 104 4.81 -1.06 15.41
N ARG A 105 5.21 -2.21 14.86
CA ARG A 105 4.36 -3.01 13.96
C ARG A 105 3.43 -3.99 14.69
N ARG A 106 3.60 -4.18 15.99
CA ARG A 106 2.89 -5.20 16.77
C ARG A 106 1.36 -5.09 16.66
N MET A 107 0.83 -3.87 16.77
CA MET A 107 -0.63 -3.66 16.76
C MET A 107 -1.22 -4.06 15.40
N ILE A 108 -0.69 -3.55 14.29
CA ILE A 108 -1.21 -3.91 12.96
C ILE A 108 -1.06 -5.41 12.65
N ILE A 109 0.04 -6.04 13.08
CA ILE A 109 0.22 -7.48 12.87
C ILE A 109 -0.84 -8.27 13.64
N ARG A 110 -1.14 -7.87 14.87
CA ARG A 110 -2.20 -8.49 15.66
C ARG A 110 -3.56 -8.27 15.02
N ASP A 111 -3.89 -7.04 14.64
CA ASP A 111 -5.20 -6.72 14.05
C ASP A 111 -5.41 -7.46 12.70
N ILE A 112 -4.34 -7.63 11.89
CA ILE A 112 -4.37 -8.48 10.69
C ILE A 112 -4.62 -9.95 11.03
N ALA A 113 -3.95 -10.47 12.06
CA ALA A 113 -4.09 -11.87 12.45
C ALA A 113 -5.46 -12.19 13.06
N GLU A 114 -6.05 -11.23 13.79
CA GLU A 114 -7.39 -11.34 14.34
C GLU A 114 -8.47 -11.39 13.24
N ASP A 115 -8.29 -10.63 12.16
CA ASP A 115 -9.25 -10.55 11.06
C ASP A 115 -9.00 -11.57 9.93
N GLU A 116 -7.93 -12.38 9.98
CA GLU A 116 -7.52 -13.26 8.87
C GLU A 116 -8.64 -14.21 8.42
N GLU A 117 -9.35 -14.82 9.38
CA GLU A 117 -10.44 -15.75 9.08
C GLU A 117 -11.63 -15.04 8.43
N ASP A 118 -11.94 -13.82 8.88
CA ASP A 118 -13.05 -13.03 8.35
C ASP A 118 -12.72 -12.45 6.98
N ASP A 119 -11.47 -12.02 6.74
CA ASP A 119 -10.96 -11.62 5.43
C ASP A 119 -11.05 -12.79 4.42
N LEU A 120 -10.72 -14.01 4.86
CA LEU A 120 -10.82 -15.22 4.04
C LEU A 120 -12.29 -15.52 3.69
N LYS A 121 -13.19 -15.50 4.68
CA LYS A 121 -14.64 -15.72 4.47
C LYS A 121 -15.23 -14.68 3.52
N MET A 122 -14.93 -13.39 3.75
CA MET A 122 -15.38 -12.29 2.91
C MET A 122 -14.90 -12.48 1.47
N SER A 123 -13.62 -12.78 1.28
CA SER A 123 -13.03 -12.99 -0.05
C SER A 123 -13.65 -14.18 -0.77
N ALA A 124 -13.84 -15.30 -0.08
CA ALA A 124 -14.46 -16.50 -0.63
C ALA A 124 -15.92 -16.25 -1.05
N GLU A 125 -16.65 -15.43 -0.31
CA GLU A 125 -18.03 -15.06 -0.65
C GLU A 125 -18.08 -14.06 -1.81
N LEU A 126 -17.21 -13.04 -1.79
CA LEU A 126 -17.11 -12.02 -2.84
C LEU A 126 -16.92 -12.63 -4.24
N VAL A 127 -16.07 -13.64 -4.37
CA VAL A 127 -15.79 -14.32 -5.65
C VAL A 127 -17.05 -14.96 -6.26
N LYS A 128 -18.04 -15.33 -5.44
CA LYS A 128 -19.32 -15.89 -5.90
C LYS A 128 -20.33 -14.82 -6.33
N GLN A 129 -20.08 -13.55 -5.99
CA GLN A 129 -21.04 -12.48 -6.23
C GLN A 129 -20.94 -11.96 -7.68
N PRO A 130 -22.06 -11.58 -8.32
CA PRO A 130 -22.04 -11.03 -9.67
C PRO A 130 -21.19 -9.76 -9.83
N VAL A 131 -20.94 -9.02 -8.74
CA VAL A 131 -20.05 -7.85 -8.75
C VAL A 131 -18.61 -8.23 -9.10
N PHE A 132 -18.15 -9.41 -8.66
CA PHE A 132 -16.81 -9.89 -8.95
C PHE A 132 -16.62 -10.21 -10.44
N GLU A 133 -17.58 -10.88 -11.07
CA GLU A 133 -17.55 -11.12 -12.51
C GLU A 133 -17.55 -9.81 -13.33
N ARG A 134 -18.36 -8.82 -12.92
CA ARG A 134 -18.36 -7.49 -13.55
C ARG A 134 -17.02 -6.78 -13.37
N ALA A 135 -16.43 -6.86 -12.17
CA ALA A 135 -15.12 -6.31 -11.89
C ALA A 135 -14.05 -6.89 -12.83
N LEU A 136 -14.01 -8.22 -12.97
CA LEU A 136 -13.08 -8.90 -13.87
C LEU A 136 -13.27 -8.49 -15.34
N ARG A 137 -14.52 -8.39 -15.82
CA ARG A 137 -14.80 -7.91 -17.18
C ARG A 137 -14.33 -6.48 -17.40
N ASN A 138 -14.53 -5.60 -16.42
CA ASN A 138 -14.07 -4.20 -16.49
C ASN A 138 -12.54 -4.10 -16.53
N ILE A 139 -11.84 -4.97 -15.79
CA ILE A 139 -10.37 -5.05 -15.82
C ILE A 139 -9.90 -5.57 -17.18
N ALA A 140 -10.51 -6.66 -17.67
CA ALA A 140 -10.14 -7.27 -18.95
C ALA A 140 -10.43 -6.35 -20.15
N GLY A 141 -11.56 -5.66 -20.15
CA GLY A 141 -11.98 -4.78 -21.24
C GLY A 141 -11.24 -3.44 -21.31
N LYS A 142 -10.55 -3.01 -20.24
CA LYS A 142 -9.66 -1.83 -20.27
C LYS A 142 -8.29 -2.10 -20.90
N ASN A 143 -7.95 -3.38 -21.11
CA ASN A 143 -6.69 -3.81 -21.73
C ASN A 143 -6.89 -4.35 -23.16
N ALA A 144 -8.07 -4.14 -23.76
CA ALA A 144 -8.43 -4.54 -25.12
C ALA A 144 -8.53 -3.31 -26.05
#